data_AF-A0A167IYL7-F1
#
_entry.id   AF-A0A167IYL7-F1
#
_cell.length_a   1.000
_cell.length_b   1.000
_cell.length_c   1.000
_cell.angle_alpha   90.00
_cell.angle_beta   90.00
_cell.angle_gamma   90.00
#
_symmetry.space_group_name_H-M   'P 1'
#
loop_
_entity.id
_entity.type
_entity.pdbx_description
1 polymer ?
#
loop_
_entity_poly.entity_id
_entity_poly.type
_entity_poly.pdbx_seq_one_letter_code
_entity_poly.pdbx_strand_id
1 'polypeptide(L)'
;MMKLDLAVGSPSILVQADPSKFAQSRTITVSAQADAQAERKRLRQLFLGTDFQPTGFDLNARLPLDVTISGADKPETLVGTPGLINPNSPNTNQNAYLKIFGPLENGNRTIPPTSGGILYIRYVYGSGQEIPCPVVVTLAEGDAAQPFPLFNQGETTSAEWKDLLAQTTIAFAEHDGKGVILTGLAVNAKEYADRNQGDIIAVQDRISGLSSTAPDPKDRPSSLRPMVAQGTLTQYAYAGNYRAAIGKNMVADIWWQPELLKSWKIWHELGHQSQHQSIWGWSALVMFEQLRVAYHGGDEFYHKLHTISRATPASDMTGEADKSTSA
;
A
#
# COMPACT_ATOMS: atom_id res chain seq x y z
N MET A 1 -37.22 -1.53 2.45
CA MET A 1 -36.79 -1.03 1.13
C MET A 1 -36.74 0.48 1.24
N MET A 2 -35.59 1.05 1.62
CA MET A 2 -35.43 2.49 1.83
C MET A 2 -34.61 3.02 0.66
N LYS A 3 -35.25 3.79 -0.22
CA LYS A 3 -34.59 4.49 -1.33
C LYS A 3 -33.79 5.64 -0.74
N LEU A 4 -32.47 5.65 -0.96
CA LEU A 4 -31.67 6.85 -0.83
C LEU A 4 -31.88 7.67 -2.12
N ASP A 5 -32.69 8.71 -2.03
CA ASP A 5 -32.74 9.75 -3.06
C ASP A 5 -31.48 10.63 -2.91
N LEU A 6 -30.41 10.29 -3.62
CA LEU A 6 -29.25 11.17 -3.76
C LEU A 6 -29.52 12.13 -4.92
N ALA A 7 -30.01 13.31 -4.58
CA ALA A 7 -29.96 14.47 -5.45
C ALA A 7 -28.50 14.73 -5.88
N VAL A 8 -28.30 15.08 -7.15
CA VAL A 8 -27.02 15.54 -7.71
C VAL A 8 -26.66 16.88 -7.07
N GLY A 9 -26.09 16.83 -5.86
CA GLY A 9 -25.57 17.96 -5.10
C GLY A 9 -24.06 17.87 -4.97
N SER A 10 -23.40 19.02 -4.80
CA SER A 10 -21.97 19.10 -4.46
C SER A 10 -21.58 18.02 -3.44
N PRO A 11 -20.39 17.39 -3.54
CA PRO A 11 -19.96 16.45 -2.51
C PRO A 11 -19.98 17.20 -1.18
N SER A 12 -20.86 16.75 -0.29
CA SER A 12 -20.98 17.26 1.06
C SER A 12 -19.64 17.08 1.75
N ILE A 13 -19.13 18.15 2.38
CA ILE A 13 -18.00 18.05 3.30
C ILE A 13 -18.36 16.98 4.32
N LEU A 14 -17.59 15.90 4.36
CA LEU A 14 -17.78 14.82 5.31
C LEU A 14 -17.16 15.26 6.63
N VAL A 15 -17.89 15.12 7.73
CA VAL A 15 -17.39 15.47 9.07
C VAL A 15 -17.73 14.31 10.00
N GLN A 16 -16.79 13.92 10.85
CA GLN A 16 -17.05 12.92 11.89
C GLN A 16 -18.02 13.48 12.92
N ALA A 17 -18.97 12.67 13.39
CA ALA A 17 -19.91 13.08 14.42
C ALA A 17 -19.21 13.36 15.76
N ASP A 18 -18.18 12.59 16.07
CA ASP A 18 -17.31 12.77 17.23
C ASP A 18 -15.85 12.46 16.86
N PRO A 19 -15.09 13.45 16.37
CA PRO A 19 -13.69 13.24 15.98
C PRO A 19 -12.79 12.76 17.13
N SER A 20 -13.18 13.00 18.40
CA SER A 20 -12.38 12.65 19.59
C SER A 20 -12.26 11.15 19.82
N LYS A 21 -13.10 10.37 19.14
CA LYS A 21 -13.09 8.90 19.16
C LYS A 21 -11.95 8.29 18.38
N PHE A 22 -11.37 9.05 17.47
CA PHE A 22 -10.25 8.63 16.66
C PHE A 22 -8.96 9.08 17.35
N ALA A 23 -8.25 8.14 17.97
CA ALA A 23 -7.06 8.42 18.78
C ALA A 23 -5.84 8.93 17.99
N GLN A 24 -5.90 8.91 16.67
CA GLN A 24 -4.80 9.35 15.82
C GLN A 24 -4.52 10.85 15.93
N SER A 25 -3.26 11.17 16.20
CA SER A 25 -2.77 12.53 16.37
C SER A 25 -2.69 13.26 15.04
N ARG A 26 -3.09 14.54 15.01
CA ARG A 26 -2.81 15.45 13.89
C ARG A 26 -1.33 15.85 13.82
N THR A 27 -0.58 15.68 14.91
CA THR A 27 0.87 15.84 14.96
C THR A 27 1.52 14.47 14.80
N ILE A 28 2.09 14.23 13.63
CA ILE A 28 2.57 12.93 13.18
C ILE A 28 4.09 12.97 13.11
N THR A 29 4.75 12.11 13.88
CA THR A 29 6.19 11.86 13.74
C THR A 29 6.41 10.83 12.65
N VAL A 30 7.18 11.20 11.63
CA VAL A 30 7.40 10.38 10.43
C VAL A 30 8.87 10.01 10.33
N SER A 31 9.16 8.72 10.47
CA SER A 31 10.48 8.17 10.22
C SER A 31 10.68 7.96 8.72
N ALA A 32 11.90 8.18 8.21
CA ALA A 32 12.17 7.96 6.80
C ALA A 32 12.12 6.47 6.43
N GLN A 33 11.51 6.16 5.28
CA GLN A 33 11.51 4.84 4.66
C GLN A 33 12.52 4.79 3.51
N ALA A 34 12.85 3.59 3.04
CA ALA A 34 13.70 3.48 1.86
C ALA A 34 12.96 4.03 0.63
N ASP A 35 13.67 4.73 -0.26
CA ASP A 35 13.10 5.21 -1.52
C ASP A 35 12.62 4.03 -2.39
N ALA A 36 11.38 4.10 -2.90
CA ALA A 36 10.78 2.99 -3.65
C ALA A 36 11.55 2.65 -4.93
N GLN A 37 12.13 3.66 -5.61
CA GLN A 37 12.88 3.42 -6.84
C GLN A 37 14.23 2.76 -6.54
N ALA A 38 14.90 3.17 -5.47
CA ALA A 38 16.12 2.56 -4.97
C ALA A 38 15.89 1.10 -4.56
N GLU A 39 14.82 0.83 -3.80
CA GLU A 39 14.44 -0.52 -3.38
C GLU A 39 14.05 -1.40 -4.57
N ARG A 40 13.23 -0.88 -5.48
CA ARG A 40 12.88 -1.56 -6.72
C ARG A 40 14.12 -1.97 -7.51
N LYS A 41 15.13 -1.10 -7.60
CA LYS A 41 16.39 -1.39 -8.27
C LYS A 41 17.23 -2.43 -7.49
N ARG A 42 17.31 -2.32 -6.17
CA ARG A 42 18.05 -3.25 -5.30
C ARG A 42 17.49 -4.67 -5.41
N LEU A 43 16.16 -4.79 -5.34
CA LEU A 43 15.43 -6.06 -5.39
C LEU A 43 15.12 -6.52 -6.81
N ARG A 44 15.40 -5.68 -7.82
CA ARG A 44 15.10 -5.91 -9.25
C ARG A 44 13.63 -6.11 -9.57
N GLN A 45 12.75 -5.62 -8.73
CA GLN A 45 11.30 -5.80 -8.88
C GLN A 45 10.73 -4.95 -10.01
N LEU A 46 9.60 -5.39 -10.60
CA LEU A 46 8.91 -4.67 -11.67
C LEU A 46 8.29 -3.36 -11.17
N PHE A 47 7.59 -3.43 -10.03
CA PHE A 47 6.81 -2.33 -9.48
C PHE A 47 7.52 -1.66 -8.30
N LEU A 48 7.14 -0.41 -8.05
CA LEU A 48 7.53 0.33 -6.84
C LEU A 48 6.80 -0.24 -5.63
N GLY A 49 7.50 -0.40 -4.50
CA GLY A 49 6.89 -0.65 -3.20
C GLY A 49 6.30 0.62 -2.59
N THR A 50 5.37 0.50 -1.63
CA THR A 50 4.80 1.64 -0.92
C THR A 50 5.84 2.30 -0.03
N ASP A 51 6.22 3.53 -0.37
CA ASP A 51 7.18 4.37 0.35
C ASP A 51 6.53 5.54 1.10
N PHE A 52 5.21 5.46 1.28
CA PHE A 52 4.41 6.43 2.00
C PHE A 52 3.67 5.75 3.15
N GLN A 53 3.41 6.53 4.20
CA GLN A 53 2.88 6.06 5.47
C GLN A 53 1.44 6.53 5.66
N PRO A 54 0.54 5.65 6.15
CA PRO A 54 -0.79 6.01 6.61
C PRO A 54 -0.78 7.16 7.61
N THR A 55 -1.71 8.11 7.46
CA THR A 55 -1.95 9.15 8.48
C THR A 55 -3.23 8.92 9.29
N GLY A 56 -4.16 8.11 8.75
CA GLY A 56 -5.50 7.97 9.32
C GLY A 56 -6.44 9.15 9.03
N PHE A 57 -6.06 10.09 8.14
CA PHE A 57 -6.91 11.20 7.74
C PHE A 57 -7.36 11.09 6.29
N ASP A 58 -8.63 11.41 6.03
CA ASP A 58 -9.18 11.62 4.68
C ASP A 58 -9.35 13.13 4.44
N LEU A 59 -8.83 13.61 3.33
CA LEU A 59 -8.93 15.01 2.93
C LEU A 59 -10.27 15.22 2.23
N ASN A 60 -11.08 16.15 2.74
CA ASN A 60 -12.30 16.58 2.08
C ASN A 60 -12.00 17.25 0.74
N ALA A 61 -12.85 16.97 -0.24
CA ALA A 61 -12.77 17.64 -1.53
C ALA A 61 -12.98 19.16 -1.36
N ARG A 62 -12.28 19.95 -2.19
CA ARG A 62 -12.45 21.41 -2.32
C ARG A 62 -12.02 22.27 -1.12
N LEU A 63 -11.59 21.69 0.00
CA LEU A 63 -11.00 22.44 1.11
C LEU A 63 -9.46 22.43 1.01
N PRO A 64 -8.80 23.57 1.24
CA PRO A 64 -7.35 23.57 1.46
C PRO A 64 -7.03 22.99 2.84
N LEU A 65 -5.85 22.39 3.00
CA LEU A 65 -5.33 21.93 4.28
C LEU A 65 -4.02 22.64 4.59
N ASP A 66 -3.98 23.35 5.70
CA ASP A 66 -2.72 23.87 6.23
C ASP A 66 -1.97 22.76 6.97
N VAL A 67 -0.67 22.69 6.73
CA VAL A 67 0.26 21.74 7.36
C VAL A 67 1.50 22.49 7.84
N THR A 68 2.01 22.10 9.01
CA THR A 68 3.28 22.61 9.54
C THR A 68 4.29 21.48 9.53
N ILE A 69 5.40 21.69 8.84
CA ILE A 69 6.54 20.77 8.84
C ILE A 69 7.55 21.25 9.87
N SER A 70 8.12 20.34 10.65
CA SER A 70 9.20 20.58 11.60
C SER A 70 10.27 19.51 11.44
N GLY A 71 11.49 19.93 11.09
CA GLY A 71 12.61 19.04 10.77
C GLY A 71 13.54 19.68 9.75
N ALA A 72 14.71 19.08 9.54
CA ALA A 72 15.69 19.57 8.58
C ALA A 72 15.39 19.12 7.13
N ASP A 73 14.78 17.95 6.96
CA ASP A 73 14.46 17.38 5.65
C ASP A 73 13.01 17.64 5.23
N LYS A 74 12.73 17.32 3.95
CA LYS A 74 11.54 17.75 3.23
C LYS A 74 10.65 16.55 2.89
N PRO A 75 9.62 16.22 3.69
CA PRO A 75 8.66 15.19 3.34
C PRO A 75 7.76 15.65 2.20
N GLU A 76 7.02 14.71 1.60
CA GLU A 76 5.91 14.99 0.69
C GLU A 76 4.59 14.59 1.36
N THR A 77 3.53 15.35 1.07
CA THR A 77 2.16 14.97 1.40
C THR A 77 1.49 14.40 0.17
N LEU A 78 0.74 13.31 0.32
CA LEU A 78 0.12 12.61 -0.80
C LEU A 78 -1.37 12.44 -0.53
N VAL A 79 -2.19 12.59 -1.59
CA VAL A 79 -3.65 12.52 -1.48
C VAL A 79 -4.22 11.54 -2.50
N GLY A 80 -5.05 10.64 -2.00
CA GLY A 80 -5.74 9.59 -2.73
C GLY A 80 -5.01 8.26 -2.67
N THR A 81 -5.73 7.18 -2.92
CA THR A 81 -5.17 5.82 -2.92
C THR A 81 -5.35 5.26 -4.33
N PRO A 82 -4.27 4.95 -5.07
CA PRO A 82 -4.40 4.40 -6.41
C PRO A 82 -5.38 3.23 -6.44
N GLY A 83 -6.27 3.24 -7.45
CA GLY A 83 -7.36 2.30 -7.71
C GLY A 83 -8.12 1.73 -6.52
N LEU A 84 -8.26 2.52 -5.48
CA LEU A 84 -9.27 2.35 -4.47
C LEU A 84 -10.64 2.65 -5.09
N ILE A 85 -11.64 1.87 -4.73
CA ILE A 85 -13.02 2.00 -5.18
C ILE A 85 -13.61 3.38 -4.83
N ASN A 86 -14.39 3.96 -5.73
CA ASN A 86 -15.19 5.15 -5.42
C ASN A 86 -16.46 4.74 -4.66
N PRO A 87 -16.67 5.19 -3.41
CA PRO A 87 -17.84 4.83 -2.62
C PRO A 87 -19.16 5.31 -3.24
N ASN A 88 -19.12 6.43 -3.99
CA ASN A 88 -20.30 7.01 -4.65
C ASN A 88 -20.51 6.45 -6.07
N SER A 89 -19.54 5.70 -6.60
CA SER A 89 -19.60 5.12 -7.94
C SER A 89 -18.78 3.82 -7.97
N PRO A 90 -19.27 2.71 -7.39
CA PRO A 90 -18.50 1.49 -7.14
C PRO A 90 -17.87 0.81 -8.38
N ASN A 91 -18.27 1.22 -9.58
CA ASN A 91 -17.71 0.75 -10.85
C ASN A 91 -16.48 1.55 -11.32
N THR A 92 -16.13 2.64 -10.62
CA THR A 92 -14.98 3.50 -10.92
C THR A 92 -14.04 3.60 -9.72
N ASN A 93 -12.80 3.98 -9.99
CA ASN A 93 -11.82 4.29 -8.95
C ASN A 93 -12.11 5.68 -8.38
N GLN A 94 -11.91 5.88 -7.07
CA GLN A 94 -12.06 7.18 -6.40
C GLN A 94 -11.09 8.21 -7.00
N ASN A 95 -9.83 7.78 -7.17
CA ASN A 95 -8.81 8.53 -7.87
C ASN A 95 -7.94 7.55 -8.65
N ALA A 96 -7.66 7.86 -9.92
CA ALA A 96 -6.80 7.03 -10.75
C ALA A 96 -5.33 7.10 -10.32
N TYR A 97 -4.91 8.19 -9.67
CA TYR A 97 -3.51 8.46 -9.34
C TYR A 97 -3.34 9.05 -7.93
N LEU A 98 -2.18 8.77 -7.34
CA LEU A 98 -1.71 9.38 -6.10
C LEU A 98 -1.23 10.81 -6.40
N LYS A 99 -1.88 11.83 -5.82
CA LYS A 99 -1.46 13.21 -6.03
C LYS A 99 -0.40 13.59 -5.00
N ILE A 100 0.75 14.08 -5.47
CA ILE A 100 1.91 14.41 -4.63
C ILE A 100 2.01 15.93 -4.45
N PHE A 101 2.26 16.36 -3.21
CA PHE A 101 2.53 17.73 -2.82
C PHE A 101 3.85 17.80 -2.07
N GLY A 102 4.86 18.37 -2.69
CA GLY A 102 6.18 18.51 -2.12
C GLY A 102 7.30 18.31 -3.15
N PRO A 103 8.55 18.18 -2.69
CA PRO A 103 8.97 18.18 -1.28
C PRO A 103 8.59 19.46 -0.52
N LEU A 104 8.21 19.33 0.76
CA LEU A 104 7.74 20.42 1.60
C LEU A 104 8.86 20.91 2.53
N GLU A 105 9.25 22.16 2.35
CA GLU A 105 10.19 22.85 3.24
C GLU A 105 9.60 23.03 4.65
N ASN A 106 10.48 23.08 5.65
CA ASN A 106 10.17 23.41 7.05
C ASN A 106 9.26 24.66 7.17
N GLY A 107 8.39 24.66 8.18
CA GLY A 107 7.40 25.71 8.44
C GLY A 107 6.02 25.43 7.85
N ASN A 108 5.20 26.48 7.76
CA ASN A 108 3.80 26.39 7.34
C ASN A 108 3.68 26.29 5.81
N ARG A 109 2.82 25.37 5.36
CA ARG A 109 2.48 25.11 3.96
C ARG A 109 0.98 24.90 3.83
N THR A 110 0.45 25.18 2.66
CA THR A 110 -0.96 24.93 2.35
C THR A 110 -1.03 23.92 1.20
N ILE A 111 -1.70 22.80 1.45
CA ILE A 111 -2.13 21.88 0.41
C ILE A 111 -3.37 22.50 -0.26
N PRO A 112 -3.33 22.79 -1.57
CA PRO A 112 -4.46 23.42 -2.25
C PRO A 112 -5.66 22.46 -2.34
N PRO A 113 -6.88 22.98 -2.57
CA PRO A 113 -8.07 22.17 -2.76
C PRO A 113 -7.87 21.00 -3.74
N THR A 114 -8.37 19.81 -3.38
CA THR A 114 -8.26 18.59 -4.18
C THR A 114 -9.63 17.96 -4.47
N SER A 115 -9.64 16.82 -5.18
CA SER A 115 -10.81 15.95 -5.31
C SER A 115 -11.15 15.17 -4.03
N GLY A 116 -10.32 15.29 -2.99
CA GLY A 116 -10.39 14.53 -1.76
C GLY A 116 -9.76 13.14 -1.86
N GLY A 117 -9.64 12.47 -0.71
CA GLY A 117 -9.09 11.13 -0.56
C GLY A 117 -8.11 11.00 0.61
N ILE A 118 -7.69 9.77 0.87
CA ILE A 118 -6.83 9.43 1.99
C ILE A 118 -5.49 10.17 1.89
N LEU A 119 -5.07 10.72 3.02
CA LEU A 119 -3.83 11.45 3.20
C LEU A 119 -2.71 10.51 3.63
N TYR A 120 -1.57 10.61 2.95
CA TYR A 120 -0.34 9.89 3.30
C TYR A 120 0.83 10.86 3.41
N ILE A 121 1.89 10.45 4.11
CA ILE A 121 3.16 11.19 4.13
C ILE A 121 4.25 10.29 3.55
N ARG A 122 4.98 10.81 2.55
CA ARG A 122 6.22 10.19 2.05
C ARG A 122 7.39 10.92 2.66
N TYR A 123 8.29 10.17 3.27
CA TYR A 123 9.58 10.68 3.70
C TYR A 123 10.59 9.56 3.48
N VAL A 124 11.54 9.79 2.57
CA VAL A 124 12.38 8.71 2.05
C VAL A 124 13.87 9.05 2.10
N TYR A 125 14.70 8.02 2.19
CA TYR A 125 16.14 8.09 2.02
C TYR A 125 16.60 7.18 0.87
N GLY A 126 17.60 7.63 0.11
CA GLY A 126 18.15 6.92 -1.02
C GLY A 126 19.16 5.84 -0.64
N SER A 127 19.52 5.01 -1.62
CA SER A 127 20.53 3.95 -1.44
C SER A 127 21.88 4.52 -0.99
N GLY A 128 22.42 3.99 0.11
CA GLY A 128 23.73 4.39 0.65
C GLY A 128 23.72 5.71 1.41
N GLN A 129 22.56 6.34 1.60
CA GLN A 129 22.40 7.49 2.48
C GLN A 129 22.19 7.02 3.93
N GLU A 130 22.66 7.82 4.88
CA GLU A 130 22.28 7.66 6.28
C GLU A 130 20.77 7.90 6.42
N ILE A 131 20.12 7.12 7.29
CA ILE A 131 18.70 7.30 7.57
C ILE A 131 18.57 8.64 8.31
N PRO A 132 17.85 9.62 7.75
CA PRO A 132 17.73 10.91 8.39
C PRO A 132 16.84 10.84 9.63
N CYS A 133 16.99 11.82 10.52
CA CYS A 133 16.16 11.94 11.72
C CYS A 133 14.68 12.09 11.35
N PRO A 134 13.75 11.55 12.17
CA PRO A 134 12.33 11.74 11.92
C PRO A 134 11.92 13.22 11.79
N VAL A 135 10.95 13.48 10.92
CA VAL A 135 10.30 14.80 10.80
C VAL A 135 8.95 14.79 11.50
N VAL A 136 8.46 15.95 11.88
CA VAL A 136 7.12 16.12 12.46
C VAL A 136 6.25 16.88 11.46
N VAL A 137 5.10 16.31 11.12
CA VAL A 137 4.08 16.91 10.27
C VAL A 137 2.84 17.15 11.11
N THR A 138 2.41 18.39 11.22
CA THR A 138 1.19 18.76 11.96
C THR A 138 0.12 19.20 10.98
N LEU A 139 -1.01 18.49 10.96
CA LEU A 139 -2.20 18.87 10.20
C LEU A 139 -2.98 19.93 10.98
N ALA A 140 -3.41 21.00 10.33
CA ALA A 140 -4.26 21.99 10.98
C ALA A 140 -5.59 21.36 11.45
N GLU A 141 -6.14 21.94 12.51
CA GLU A 141 -7.48 21.59 12.99
C GLU A 141 -8.57 22.02 12.00
N GLY A 142 -9.74 21.41 12.13
CA GLY A 142 -10.94 21.73 11.36
C GLY A 142 -11.33 20.68 10.32
N ASP A 143 -12.17 21.09 9.37
CA ASP A 143 -12.92 20.16 8.53
C ASP A 143 -12.18 19.71 7.27
N ALA A 144 -11.02 20.29 6.97
CA ALA A 144 -10.26 19.94 5.78
C ALA A 144 -9.85 18.46 5.78
N ALA A 145 -9.24 18.00 6.88
CA ALA A 145 -8.84 16.62 7.07
C ALA A 145 -9.62 16.00 8.22
N GLN A 146 -10.36 14.92 7.95
CA GLN A 146 -11.13 14.19 8.97
C GLN A 146 -10.47 12.85 9.30
N PRO A 147 -10.42 12.49 10.58
CA PRO A 147 -9.94 11.17 10.95
C PRO A 147 -10.89 10.09 10.42
N PHE A 148 -10.37 8.92 10.06
CA PHE A 148 -11.15 7.72 9.72
C PHE A 148 -10.57 6.47 10.40
N PRO A 149 -11.26 5.31 10.39
CA PRO A 149 -10.77 4.11 11.05
C PRO A 149 -9.40 3.65 10.51
N LEU A 150 -8.38 3.78 11.35
CA LEU A 150 -7.04 3.23 11.15
C LEU A 150 -6.76 2.19 12.23
N PHE A 151 -6.41 0.97 11.80
CA PHE A 151 -5.91 -0.07 12.70
C PHE A 151 -4.39 -0.14 12.61
N ASN A 152 -3.69 0.12 13.70
CA ASN A 152 -2.25 -0.04 13.80
C ASN A 152 -1.91 -1.38 14.44
N GLN A 153 -1.20 -2.25 13.72
CA GLN A 153 -0.89 -3.59 14.22
C GLN A 153 0.00 -3.56 15.46
N GLY A 154 -0.58 -4.02 16.59
CA GLY A 154 0.09 -4.06 17.88
C GLY A 154 -0.22 -2.87 18.79
N GLU A 155 -0.96 -1.88 18.28
CA GLU A 155 -1.44 -0.73 19.06
C GLU A 155 -2.97 -0.74 19.18
N THR A 156 -3.69 -0.85 18.07
CA THR A 156 -5.15 -0.86 18.06
C THR A 156 -5.68 -2.21 18.49
N THR A 157 -6.54 -2.23 19.50
CA THR A 157 -7.25 -3.44 19.93
C THR A 157 -8.43 -3.76 19.02
N SER A 158 -8.88 -5.02 19.00
CA SER A 158 -10.08 -5.41 18.24
C SER A 158 -11.35 -4.70 18.74
N ALA A 159 -11.42 -4.32 20.01
CA ALA A 159 -12.55 -3.57 20.56
C ALA A 159 -12.56 -2.13 20.04
N GLU A 160 -11.42 -1.44 20.09
CA GLU A 160 -11.26 -0.09 19.52
C GLU A 160 -11.55 -0.10 18.02
N TRP A 161 -11.04 -1.09 17.28
CA TRP A 161 -11.30 -1.22 15.85
C TRP A 161 -12.79 -1.22 15.51
N LYS A 162 -13.57 -2.03 16.24
CA LYS A 162 -15.02 -2.11 16.08
C LYS A 162 -15.71 -0.81 16.43
N ASP A 163 -15.25 -0.12 17.47
CA ASP A 163 -15.79 1.16 17.88
C ASP A 163 -15.54 2.25 16.83
N LEU A 164 -14.32 2.32 16.27
CA LEU A 164 -13.97 3.24 15.17
C LEU A 164 -14.85 3.00 13.95
N LEU A 165 -15.00 1.75 13.53
CA LEU A 165 -15.84 1.35 12.39
C LEU A 165 -17.34 1.61 12.63
N ALA A 166 -17.80 1.59 13.89
CA ALA A 166 -19.18 1.89 14.23
C ALA A 166 -19.50 3.38 14.16
N GLN A 167 -18.51 4.24 14.41
CA GLN A 167 -18.69 5.68 14.56
C GLN A 167 -18.37 6.49 13.28
N THR A 168 -17.60 5.91 12.35
CA THR A 168 -17.14 6.66 11.18
C THR A 168 -18.26 7.11 10.25
N THR A 169 -18.18 8.37 9.81
CA THR A 169 -18.93 8.93 8.68
C THR A 169 -18.13 8.88 7.37
N ILE A 170 -16.81 8.69 7.47
CA ILE A 170 -15.91 8.51 6.32
C ILE A 170 -16.04 7.08 5.79
N ALA A 171 -16.12 6.95 4.46
CA ALA A 171 -16.42 5.70 3.79
C ALA A 171 -15.29 4.66 3.82
N PHE A 172 -14.09 5.05 4.26
CA PHE A 172 -12.88 4.23 4.17
C PHE A 172 -12.41 3.74 5.53
N ALA A 173 -11.63 2.66 5.49
CA ALA A 173 -10.94 2.06 6.60
C ALA A 173 -9.59 1.54 6.12
N GLU A 174 -8.57 1.60 6.98
CA GLU A 174 -7.21 1.18 6.67
C GLU A 174 -6.62 0.35 7.82
N HIS A 175 -5.90 -0.71 7.48
CA HIS A 175 -5.14 -1.52 8.41
C HIS A 175 -3.66 -1.34 8.10
N ASP A 176 -2.94 -0.68 9.00
CA ASP A 176 -1.49 -0.52 8.96
C ASP A 176 -0.82 -1.74 9.61
N GLY A 177 -0.66 -2.81 8.83
CA GLY A 177 0.06 -4.00 9.24
C GLY A 177 1.57 -3.80 9.19
N LYS A 178 2.32 -4.58 9.98
CA LYS A 178 3.80 -4.61 9.93
C LYS A 178 4.31 -5.10 8.58
N GLY A 179 3.56 -6.02 7.97
CA GLY A 179 3.80 -6.48 6.62
C GLY A 179 3.06 -5.61 5.61
N VAL A 180 1.72 -5.60 5.65
CA VAL A 180 0.87 -5.14 4.54
C VAL A 180 0.01 -3.97 4.99
N ILE A 181 -0.31 -3.06 4.07
CA ILE A 181 -1.35 -2.06 4.27
C ILE A 181 -2.62 -2.53 3.56
N LEU A 182 -3.74 -2.63 4.27
CA LEU A 182 -5.04 -2.97 3.67
C LEU A 182 -5.92 -1.73 3.66
N THR A 183 -6.45 -1.34 2.50
CA THR A 183 -7.28 -0.12 2.37
C THR A 183 -8.57 -0.45 1.62
N GLY A 184 -9.71 -0.05 2.16
CA GLY A 184 -11.00 -0.35 1.53
C GLY A 184 -12.16 0.39 2.18
N LEU A 185 -13.38 -0.06 1.90
CA LEU A 185 -14.57 0.56 2.46
C LEU A 185 -14.75 0.16 3.93
N ALA A 186 -15.06 1.12 4.81
CA ALA A 186 -15.32 0.88 6.22
C ALA A 186 -16.51 -0.08 6.44
N VAL A 187 -17.55 0.04 5.60
CA VAL A 187 -18.73 -0.83 5.67
C VAL A 187 -18.35 -2.31 5.51
N ASN A 188 -17.37 -2.56 4.65
CA ASN A 188 -16.87 -3.87 4.30
C ASN A 188 -15.92 -4.40 5.37
N ALA A 189 -15.01 -3.56 5.87
CA ALA A 189 -14.16 -3.92 7.01
C ALA A 189 -14.99 -4.30 8.25
N LYS A 190 -16.12 -3.61 8.48
CA LYS A 190 -17.05 -3.87 9.57
C LYS A 190 -17.67 -5.26 9.54
N GLU A 191 -17.92 -5.83 8.36
CA GLU A 191 -18.45 -7.19 8.22
C GLU A 191 -17.50 -8.26 8.79
N TYR A 192 -16.20 -7.96 8.85
CA TYR A 192 -15.15 -8.89 9.28
C TYR A 192 -14.42 -8.42 10.55
N ALA A 193 -14.88 -7.36 11.21
CA ALA A 193 -14.18 -6.75 12.35
C ALA A 193 -14.09 -7.64 13.59
N ASP A 194 -14.97 -8.64 13.73
CA ASP A 194 -14.88 -9.68 14.77
C ASP A 194 -13.91 -10.82 14.43
N ARG A 195 -13.25 -10.77 13.26
CA ARG A 195 -12.40 -11.85 12.75
C ARG A 195 -10.95 -11.40 12.73
N ASN A 196 -10.03 -12.33 12.98
CA ASN A 196 -8.61 -12.05 13.00
C ASN A 196 -8.08 -11.69 11.60
N GLN A 197 -7.16 -10.72 11.53
CA GLN A 197 -6.41 -10.36 10.34
C GLN A 197 -4.95 -10.76 10.59
N GLY A 198 -4.47 -11.74 9.82
CA GLY A 198 -3.16 -12.36 10.01
C GLY A 198 -2.03 -11.63 9.32
N ASP A 199 -0.80 -12.09 9.57
CA ASP A 199 0.41 -11.60 8.91
C ASP A 199 0.64 -12.31 7.55
N ILE A 200 0.83 -11.53 6.49
CA ILE A 200 0.71 -11.98 5.08
C ILE A 200 2.07 -11.94 4.37
N ILE A 201 3.01 -11.12 4.83
CA ILE A 201 4.23 -10.83 4.08
C ILE A 201 5.43 -11.66 4.46
N ALA A 202 5.45 -12.22 5.67
CA ALA A 202 6.46 -13.21 6.04
C ALA A 202 6.55 -14.37 5.03
N VAL A 203 5.46 -14.68 4.32
CA VAL A 203 5.42 -15.72 3.27
C VAL A 203 6.09 -15.25 1.96
N GLN A 204 5.93 -13.98 1.57
CA GLN A 204 6.48 -13.46 0.32
C GLN A 204 8.00 -13.30 0.38
N ASP A 205 8.50 -12.71 1.47
CA ASP A 205 9.94 -12.53 1.66
C ASP A 205 10.68 -13.87 1.61
N ARG A 206 10.08 -14.90 2.23
CA ARG A 206 10.60 -16.27 2.15
C ARG A 206 10.74 -16.70 0.68
N ILE A 207 9.67 -16.68 -0.10
CA ILE A 207 9.67 -17.14 -1.50
C ILE A 207 10.68 -16.36 -2.37
N SER A 208 10.85 -15.05 -2.12
CA SER A 208 11.83 -14.21 -2.84
C SER A 208 13.28 -14.40 -2.39
N GLY A 209 13.54 -15.36 -1.49
CA GLY A 209 14.86 -15.64 -0.94
C GLY A 209 15.43 -14.49 -0.12
N LEU A 210 14.56 -13.72 0.54
CA LEU A 210 14.95 -12.60 1.39
C LEU A 210 15.00 -13.05 2.85
N SER A 211 16.05 -12.64 3.56
CA SER A 211 16.21 -12.92 4.99
C SER A 211 16.72 -11.69 5.73
N SER A 212 16.11 -11.38 6.88
CA SER A 212 16.53 -10.26 7.73
C SER A 212 17.98 -10.42 8.23
N THR A 213 18.51 -11.64 8.27
CA THR A 213 19.88 -11.95 8.70
C THR A 213 20.86 -12.14 7.54
N ALA A 214 20.45 -11.87 6.30
CA ALA A 214 21.32 -12.05 5.14
C ALA A 214 22.58 -11.15 5.22
N PRO A 215 23.79 -11.68 4.93
CA PRO A 215 25.01 -10.89 4.93
C PRO A 215 25.01 -9.78 3.89
N ASP A 216 24.57 -10.08 2.66
CA ASP A 216 24.44 -9.08 1.59
C ASP A 216 23.14 -8.27 1.78
N PRO A 217 23.20 -6.92 1.87
CA PRO A 217 22.02 -6.08 1.94
C PRO A 217 21.03 -6.28 0.79
N LYS A 218 21.45 -6.79 -0.39
CA LYS A 218 20.54 -7.08 -1.53
C LYS A 218 19.60 -8.25 -1.26
N ASP A 219 19.94 -9.13 -0.34
CA ASP A 219 19.15 -10.30 0.02
C ASP A 219 18.34 -10.10 1.30
N ARG A 220 18.24 -8.84 1.79
CA ARG A 220 17.37 -8.48 2.91
C ARG A 220 15.99 -8.03 2.41
N PRO A 221 14.91 -8.32 3.17
CA PRO A 221 13.57 -7.81 2.91
C PRO A 221 13.56 -6.29 2.73
N SER A 222 12.63 -5.80 1.92
CA SER A 222 12.37 -4.37 1.90
C SER A 222 11.76 -3.94 3.22
N SER A 223 12.04 -2.71 3.65
CA SER A 223 11.25 -2.06 4.70
C SER A 223 9.92 -1.50 4.17
N LEU A 224 9.73 -1.51 2.85
CA LEU A 224 8.50 -1.06 2.20
C LEU A 224 7.44 -2.14 2.23
N ARG A 225 6.22 -1.72 2.55
CA ARG A 225 5.06 -2.60 2.73
C ARG A 225 4.16 -2.52 1.52
N PRO A 226 3.86 -3.61 0.78
CA PRO A 226 2.89 -3.53 -0.28
C PRO A 226 1.50 -3.19 0.28
N MET A 227 0.72 -2.48 -0.53
CA MET A 227 -0.67 -2.15 -0.20
C MET A 227 -1.64 -3.06 -0.97
N VAL A 228 -2.71 -3.52 -0.31
CA VAL A 228 -3.87 -4.15 -0.94
C VAL A 228 -5.04 -3.17 -0.84
N ALA A 229 -5.44 -2.63 -1.98
CA ALA A 229 -6.56 -1.71 -2.09
C ALA A 229 -7.83 -2.44 -2.59
N GLN A 230 -8.98 -2.14 -1.98
CA GLN A 230 -10.26 -2.60 -2.51
C GLN A 230 -10.55 -1.90 -3.85
N GLY A 231 -10.54 -2.68 -4.93
CA GLY A 231 -10.81 -2.22 -6.30
C GLY A 231 -12.30 -2.18 -6.65
N THR A 232 -12.60 -1.75 -7.87
CA THR A 232 -13.97 -1.58 -8.36
C THR A 232 -14.75 -2.90 -8.45
N LEU A 233 -16.07 -2.81 -8.55
CA LEU A 233 -16.93 -3.99 -8.73
C LEU A 233 -16.79 -4.65 -10.12
N THR A 234 -16.26 -3.93 -11.10
CA THR A 234 -16.07 -4.43 -12.48
C THR A 234 -14.71 -5.08 -12.69
N GLN A 235 -13.72 -4.70 -11.88
CA GLN A 235 -12.35 -5.16 -12.01
C GLN A 235 -12.13 -6.46 -11.22
N TYR A 236 -11.49 -7.46 -11.84
CA TYR A 236 -11.10 -8.66 -11.11
C TYR A 236 -9.99 -8.34 -10.11
N ALA A 237 -8.77 -8.19 -10.61
CA ALA A 237 -7.60 -7.81 -9.83
C ALA A 237 -6.56 -7.22 -10.77
N TYR A 238 -5.60 -6.46 -10.22
CA TYR A 238 -4.39 -6.07 -10.92
C TYR A 238 -3.33 -5.53 -9.95
N ALA A 239 -2.07 -5.72 -10.28
CA ALA A 239 -0.94 -5.11 -9.62
C ALA A 239 -0.47 -3.86 -10.36
N GLY A 240 0.12 -2.93 -9.61
CA GLY A 240 0.82 -1.78 -10.14
C GLY A 240 1.80 -1.23 -9.11
N ASN A 241 2.37 -0.06 -9.43
CA ASN A 241 3.17 0.66 -8.44
C ASN A 241 2.38 0.83 -7.14
N TYR A 242 3.07 0.58 -6.03
CA TYR A 242 2.62 0.67 -4.64
C TYR A 242 1.66 -0.44 -4.19
N ARG A 243 0.87 -1.04 -5.07
CA ARG A 243 -0.27 -1.87 -4.62
C ARG A 243 -0.74 -2.99 -5.53
N ALA A 244 -1.50 -3.89 -4.95
CA ALA A 244 -2.47 -4.77 -5.60
C ALA A 244 -3.90 -4.22 -5.39
N ALA A 245 -4.71 -4.18 -6.45
CA ALA A 245 -6.14 -3.85 -6.35
C ALA A 245 -6.99 -5.11 -6.46
N ILE A 246 -7.92 -5.30 -5.53
CA ILE A 246 -8.76 -6.49 -5.43
C ILE A 246 -10.23 -6.08 -5.56
N GLY A 247 -10.86 -6.36 -6.71
CA GLY A 247 -12.24 -5.94 -7.01
C GLY A 247 -13.26 -7.08 -7.03
N LYS A 248 -14.35 -6.92 -7.80
CA LYS A 248 -15.48 -7.87 -7.94
C LYS A 248 -16.13 -8.30 -6.61
N ASN A 249 -16.22 -7.38 -5.66
CA ASN A 249 -16.84 -7.62 -4.34
C ASN A 249 -16.20 -8.79 -3.55
N MET A 250 -14.93 -9.10 -3.77
CA MET A 250 -14.20 -10.12 -3.01
C MET A 250 -13.63 -9.51 -1.72
N VAL A 251 -14.55 -9.05 -0.88
CA VAL A 251 -14.25 -8.31 0.35
C VAL A 251 -13.56 -9.22 1.38
N ALA A 252 -13.99 -10.47 1.45
CA ALA A 252 -13.42 -11.48 2.34
C ALA A 252 -11.93 -11.72 2.10
N ASP A 253 -11.49 -11.73 0.82
CA ASP A 253 -10.09 -11.87 0.46
C ASP A 253 -9.22 -10.80 1.14
N ILE A 254 -9.75 -9.59 1.31
CA ILE A 254 -9.00 -8.45 1.90
C ILE A 254 -9.09 -8.50 3.42
N TRP A 255 -10.29 -8.64 3.98
CA TRP A 255 -10.53 -8.36 5.39
C TRP A 255 -10.63 -9.61 6.28
N TRP A 256 -10.53 -10.82 5.73
CA TRP A 256 -10.67 -12.06 6.48
C TRP A 256 -9.50 -13.02 6.24
N GLN A 257 -8.68 -13.20 7.27
CA GLN A 257 -7.43 -13.98 7.20
C GLN A 257 -7.56 -15.36 6.53
N PRO A 258 -8.54 -16.23 6.86
CA PRO A 258 -8.63 -17.56 6.26
C PRO A 258 -8.85 -17.54 4.74
N GLU A 259 -9.58 -16.57 4.22
CA GLU A 259 -9.78 -16.41 2.77
C GLU A 259 -8.58 -15.75 2.13
N LEU A 260 -8.04 -14.72 2.79
CA LEU A 260 -6.82 -14.06 2.35
C LEU A 260 -5.68 -15.07 2.15
N LEU A 261 -5.42 -15.93 3.13
CA LEU A 261 -4.37 -16.95 3.06
C LEU A 261 -4.59 -17.95 1.90
N LYS A 262 -5.84 -18.16 1.47
CA LYS A 262 -6.19 -19.05 0.34
C LYS A 262 -6.35 -18.30 -0.98
N SER A 263 -6.36 -16.97 -0.97
CA SER A 263 -6.71 -16.17 -2.13
C SER A 263 -5.57 -16.18 -3.14
N TRP A 264 -5.66 -17.09 -4.12
CA TRP A 264 -4.78 -17.08 -5.29
C TRP A 264 -4.70 -15.70 -5.90
N LYS A 265 -5.82 -14.97 -5.92
CA LYS A 265 -5.93 -13.61 -6.45
C LYS A 265 -4.98 -12.64 -5.75
N ILE A 266 -5.02 -12.55 -4.42
CA ILE A 266 -4.10 -11.67 -3.67
C ILE A 266 -2.66 -12.10 -3.87
N TRP A 267 -2.36 -13.40 -3.71
CA TRP A 267 -1.01 -13.90 -3.86
C TRP A 267 -0.45 -13.71 -5.27
N HIS A 268 -1.28 -13.82 -6.30
CA HIS A 268 -0.92 -13.57 -7.69
C HIS A 268 -0.56 -12.10 -7.91
N GLU A 269 -1.40 -11.18 -7.45
CA GLU A 269 -1.14 -9.75 -7.62
C GLU A 269 0.05 -9.26 -6.79
N LEU A 270 0.17 -9.69 -5.54
CA LEU A 270 1.36 -9.38 -4.74
C LEU A 270 2.61 -10.08 -5.33
N GLY A 271 2.45 -11.22 -5.98
CA GLY A 271 3.53 -11.90 -6.72
C GLY A 271 4.07 -11.07 -7.89
N HIS A 272 3.20 -10.34 -8.61
CA HIS A 272 3.65 -9.38 -9.62
C HIS A 272 4.52 -8.26 -9.04
N GLN A 273 4.31 -7.86 -7.77
CA GLN A 273 5.15 -6.85 -7.11
C GLN A 273 6.54 -7.39 -6.78
N SER A 274 6.66 -8.68 -6.50
CA SER A 274 7.94 -9.36 -6.27
C SER A 274 8.61 -9.89 -7.54
N GLN A 275 7.96 -9.79 -8.70
CA GLN A 275 8.49 -10.29 -9.96
C GLN A 275 9.70 -9.47 -10.42
N HIS A 276 10.81 -10.14 -10.73
CA HIS A 276 11.99 -9.46 -11.26
C HIS A 276 11.75 -8.92 -12.68
N GLN A 277 12.29 -7.74 -12.99
CA GLN A 277 12.22 -7.13 -14.33
C GLN A 277 12.92 -8.00 -15.37
N SER A 278 12.26 -8.25 -16.50
CA SER A 278 12.82 -8.75 -17.78
C SER A 278 13.62 -10.05 -17.76
N ILE A 279 13.60 -10.83 -16.67
CA ILE A 279 14.43 -12.05 -16.59
C ILE A 279 13.58 -13.29 -16.88
N TRP A 280 12.39 -13.46 -16.28
CA TRP A 280 11.52 -14.61 -16.57
C TRP A 280 10.02 -14.25 -16.59
N GLY A 281 9.36 -14.56 -17.71
CA GLY A 281 7.92 -14.37 -17.91
C GLY A 281 7.07 -15.61 -17.57
N TRP A 282 5.75 -15.42 -17.53
CA TRP A 282 4.76 -16.43 -17.13
C TRP A 282 4.73 -17.70 -18.00
N SER A 283 5.23 -17.64 -19.24
CA SER A 283 5.29 -18.78 -20.17
C SER A 283 6.10 -19.97 -19.63
N ALA A 284 6.92 -19.75 -18.60
CA ALA A 284 7.74 -20.76 -17.97
C ALA A 284 7.22 -21.25 -16.60
N LEU A 285 6.01 -20.87 -16.17
CA LEU A 285 5.50 -21.20 -14.82
C LEU A 285 5.51 -22.71 -14.53
N VAL A 286 5.06 -23.53 -15.48
CA VAL A 286 5.08 -25.00 -15.35
C VAL A 286 6.51 -25.53 -15.26
N MET A 287 7.42 -24.97 -16.06
CA MET A 287 8.84 -25.32 -16.02
C MET A 287 9.48 -24.95 -14.68
N PHE A 288 9.20 -23.76 -14.13
CA PHE A 288 9.75 -23.34 -12.84
C PHE A 288 9.19 -24.15 -11.68
N GLU A 289 7.90 -24.49 -11.69
CA GLU A 289 7.32 -25.35 -10.65
C GLU A 289 7.87 -26.78 -10.76
N GLN A 290 8.08 -27.29 -11.98
CA GLN A 290 8.76 -28.56 -12.19
C GLN A 290 10.21 -28.52 -11.71
N LEU A 291 10.95 -27.43 -11.94
CA LEU A 291 12.31 -27.26 -11.42
C LEU A 291 12.32 -27.21 -9.89
N ARG A 292 11.38 -26.49 -9.26
CA ARG A 292 11.21 -26.47 -7.79
C ARG A 292 11.02 -27.87 -7.22
N VAL A 293 10.16 -28.67 -7.85
CA VAL A 293 9.87 -30.06 -7.44
C VAL A 293 11.05 -30.99 -7.75
N ALA A 294 11.70 -30.84 -8.90
CA ALA A 294 12.78 -31.72 -9.37
C ALA A 294 14.11 -31.50 -8.65
N TYR A 295 14.42 -30.27 -8.22
CA TYR A 295 15.68 -29.98 -7.53
C TYR A 295 15.71 -30.45 -6.06
N HIS A 296 14.68 -31.14 -5.56
CA HIS A 296 14.56 -31.68 -4.19
C HIS A 296 14.75 -30.66 -3.03
N GLY A 297 15.07 -29.39 -3.32
CA GLY A 297 15.31 -28.32 -2.35
C GLY A 297 14.08 -27.43 -2.07
N GLY A 298 12.95 -27.69 -2.72
CA GLY A 298 11.72 -26.90 -2.53
C GLY A 298 11.96 -25.41 -2.78
N ASP A 299 11.66 -24.58 -1.78
CA ASP A 299 11.80 -23.11 -1.85
C ASP A 299 13.26 -22.66 -2.08
N GLU A 300 14.27 -23.47 -1.73
CA GLU A 300 15.68 -23.12 -1.95
C GLU A 300 16.04 -22.87 -3.41
N PHE A 301 15.35 -23.55 -4.34
CA PHE A 301 15.53 -23.32 -5.77
C PHE A 301 15.22 -21.86 -6.11
N TYR A 302 14.05 -21.38 -5.67
CA TYR A 302 13.67 -19.98 -5.88
C TYR A 302 14.57 -19.01 -5.15
N HIS A 303 15.03 -19.33 -3.93
CA HIS A 303 15.94 -18.45 -3.21
C HIS A 303 17.24 -18.23 -3.99
N LYS A 304 17.89 -19.31 -4.42
CA LYS A 304 19.14 -19.25 -5.21
C LYS A 304 18.92 -18.50 -6.52
N LEU A 305 17.81 -18.77 -7.18
CA LEU A 305 17.44 -18.15 -8.44
C LEU A 305 17.27 -16.62 -8.29
N HIS A 306 16.58 -16.16 -7.24
CA HIS A 306 16.42 -14.74 -6.95
C HIS A 306 17.75 -14.08 -6.54
N THR A 307 18.57 -14.72 -5.71
CA THR A 307 19.90 -14.20 -5.32
C THR A 307 20.83 -14.05 -6.52
N ILE A 308 20.93 -15.08 -7.38
CA ILE A 308 21.71 -15.02 -8.63
C ILE A 308 21.20 -13.87 -9.48
N SER A 309 19.87 -13.79 -9.66
CA SER A 309 19.28 -12.71 -10.41
C SER A 309 19.61 -11.34 -9.85
N ARG A 310 19.71 -11.14 -8.52
CA ARG A 310 20.14 -9.86 -7.92
C ARG A 310 21.63 -9.57 -8.12
N ALA A 311 22.46 -10.60 -8.24
CA ALA A 311 23.90 -10.50 -8.43
C ALA A 311 24.33 -10.23 -9.89
N THR A 312 23.63 -10.79 -10.89
CA THR A 312 24.03 -10.72 -12.31
C THR A 312 24.00 -9.29 -12.86
N PRO A 313 25.08 -8.72 -13.44
CA PRO A 313 25.04 -7.38 -14.02
C PRO A 313 23.92 -7.18 -15.06
N ALA A 314 23.33 -5.98 -15.13
CA ALA A 314 22.23 -5.70 -16.07
C ALA A 314 22.66 -5.85 -17.55
N SER A 315 23.95 -5.65 -17.86
CA SER A 315 24.55 -5.86 -19.18
C SER A 315 24.52 -7.33 -19.62
N ASP A 316 24.51 -8.26 -18.68
CA ASP A 316 24.72 -9.69 -18.94
C ASP A 316 23.38 -10.44 -19.07
N MET A 317 22.26 -9.72 -18.95
CA MET A 317 20.91 -10.28 -18.96
C MET A 317 20.13 -10.04 -20.25
N THR A 318 20.70 -9.33 -21.23
CA THR A 318 20.09 -9.13 -22.57
C THR A 318 20.46 -10.25 -23.57
N GLY A 319 20.85 -11.42 -23.08
CA GLY A 319 21.25 -12.56 -23.89
C GLY A 319 20.07 -13.33 -24.50
N GLU A 320 19.92 -13.22 -25.82
CA GLU A 320 19.39 -14.21 -26.77
C GLU A 320 17.90 -14.63 -26.78
N ALA A 321 17.04 -14.24 -25.84
CA ALA A 321 15.64 -14.66 -25.90
C ALA A 321 14.76 -13.90 -26.93
N ASP A 322 15.14 -12.67 -27.32
CA ASP A 322 14.32 -11.80 -28.19
C ASP A 322 14.63 -11.90 -29.70
N LYS A 323 15.47 -12.85 -30.13
CA LYS A 323 15.85 -13.00 -31.56
C LYS A 323 15.07 -14.08 -32.34
N SER A 324 13.99 -14.64 -31.78
CA SER A 324 13.23 -15.72 -32.45
C SER A 324 11.77 -15.41 -32.78
N THR A 325 11.45 -14.17 -33.17
CA THR A 325 10.20 -13.90 -33.90
C THR A 325 10.43 -12.87 -35.01
N SER A 326 11.21 -13.26 -36.01
CA SER A 326 11.16 -12.67 -37.34
C SER A 326 11.77 -13.64 -38.36
N ALA A 327 10.94 -14.59 -38.80
CA ALA A 327 11.03 -15.29 -40.08
C ALA A 327 9.60 -15.63 -40.52
#